data_AF-A0A961DJB7-F1
#
_entry.id   AF-A0A961DJB7-F1
#
_cell.length_a   1.000
_cell.length_b   1.000
_cell.length_c   1.000
_cell.angle_alpha   90.00
_cell.angle_beta   90.00
_cell.angle_gamma   90.00
#
_symmetry.space_group_name_H-M   'P 1'
#
loop_
_entity.id
_entity.type
_entity.pdbx_description
1 polymer ?
#
loop_
_entity_poly.entity_id
_entity_poly.type
_entity_poly.pdbx_seq_one_letter_code
_entity_poly.pdbx_strand_id
1 'polypeptide(L)'
;TPINMGCMVVRLHEATSWRSIWFQNDAEENRSRQLIQTDDGAEEKVFEGVLWPERYTAETLLSKKKMLEQFGQLSGYYREWEAKAVGAEDQSFQPQMFKYWFGKLMFDAADKPYLRITHRSDEDSQVAKELDPPELVPVETYVGIDPAASVSETADFTVICPIAVDSERNIYVLPYVRGRYQTFDLIERIRNVHRGVKPRRGLIETTSAQVHLAAFLRESGIRYMEDKPVQRKVGEDSRIGGIQYLFATGKVFIQREMTQLYLELVQYPRARKDDTGDALEKAIRIAGRGRPWHGISSEKDVEKKEKKRKVLDWMLS
;
A
#
# COMPACT_ATOMS: atom_id res chain seq x y z
N THR A 1 -4.67 -3.21 42.66
CA THR A 1 -4.88 -3.93 41.39
C THR A 1 -5.98 -3.24 40.60
N PRO A 2 -5.71 -2.59 39.47
CA PRO A 2 -6.75 -2.13 38.56
C PRO A 2 -7.10 -3.25 37.57
N ILE A 3 -8.40 -3.52 37.42
CA ILE A 3 -8.97 -4.65 36.68
C ILE A 3 -9.17 -4.37 35.18
N ASN A 4 -8.85 -3.17 34.69
CA ASN A 4 -8.97 -2.86 33.26
C ASN A 4 -7.72 -2.12 32.75
N MET A 5 -7.11 -2.65 31.70
CA MET A 5 -5.90 -2.15 31.03
C MET A 5 -6.13 -0.82 30.29
N GLY A 6 -6.43 0.24 31.03
CA GLY A 6 -6.34 1.62 30.56
C GLY A 6 -5.17 2.29 31.28
N CYS A 7 -4.28 2.95 30.54
CA CYS A 7 -3.20 3.75 31.09
C CYS A 7 -3.71 4.63 32.26
N MET A 8 -2.98 4.59 33.37
CA MET A 8 -3.25 5.42 34.53
C MET A 8 -2.79 6.85 34.21
N VAL A 9 -3.65 7.66 33.59
CA VAL A 9 -3.36 9.08 33.37
C VAL A 9 -3.73 9.82 34.66
N VAL A 10 -2.76 9.91 35.58
CA VAL A 10 -2.85 10.87 36.68
C VAL A 10 -2.70 12.25 36.04
N ARG A 11 -3.75 13.08 36.09
CA ARG A 11 -3.63 14.50 35.71
C ARG A 11 -2.75 15.19 36.76
N LEU A 12 -1.45 15.22 36.51
CA LEU A 12 -0.49 15.95 37.31
C LEU A 12 -0.64 17.44 36.95
N HIS A 13 -1.46 18.14 37.74
CA HIS A 13 -1.73 19.58 37.58
C HIS A 13 -0.47 20.46 37.81
N GLU A 14 0.64 19.85 38.23
CA GLU A 14 1.92 20.50 38.57
C GLU A 14 3.12 19.88 37.84
N ALA A 15 2.91 19.04 36.82
CA ALA A 15 4.02 18.46 36.07
C ALA A 15 4.78 19.54 35.29
N THR A 16 6.04 19.78 35.67
CA THR A 16 6.94 20.74 35.02
C THR A 16 7.67 20.17 33.81
N SER A 17 7.68 18.86 33.64
CA SER A 17 8.36 18.16 32.53
C SER A 17 7.79 16.74 32.32
N TRP A 18 8.01 16.17 31.14
CA TRP A 18 7.65 14.78 30.85
C TRP A 18 8.86 13.85 31.01
N ARG A 19 8.65 12.69 31.63
CA ARG A 19 9.63 11.61 31.69
C ARG A 19 8.98 10.30 31.24
N SER A 20 9.48 9.75 30.15
CA SER A 20 9.07 8.44 29.64
C SER A 20 10.07 7.39 30.12
N ILE A 21 9.59 6.28 30.65
CA ILE A 21 10.42 5.17 31.11
C ILE A 21 9.99 3.92 30.35
N TRP A 22 10.93 3.34 29.62
CA TRP A 22 10.74 2.10 28.87
C TRP A 22 11.52 0.98 29.54
N PHE A 23 10.96 -0.21 29.55
CA PHE A 23 11.61 -1.40 30.07
C PHE A 23 11.66 -2.46 28.98
N GLN A 24 12.78 -3.15 28.89
CA GLN A 24 13.01 -4.21 27.92
C GLN A 24 13.70 -5.40 28.59
N ASN A 25 13.27 -6.61 28.26
CA ASN A 25 13.93 -7.84 28.70
C ASN A 25 14.78 -8.42 27.58
N ASP A 26 15.87 -9.08 27.97
CA ASP A 26 16.61 -10.01 27.13
C ASP A 26 16.82 -11.31 27.91
N ALA A 27 16.01 -12.33 27.59
CA ALA A 27 16.05 -13.59 28.33
C ALA A 27 17.27 -14.45 27.96
N GLU A 28 17.86 -14.26 26.78
CA GLU A 28 19.03 -15.00 26.32
C GLU A 28 20.31 -14.54 27.02
N GLU A 29 20.47 -13.22 27.16
CA GLU A 29 21.58 -12.66 27.92
C GLU A 29 21.32 -12.60 29.43
N ASN A 30 20.11 -12.98 29.86
CA ASN A 30 19.63 -12.83 31.24
C ASN A 30 19.86 -11.40 31.77
N ARG A 31 19.40 -10.42 30.99
CA ARG A 31 19.57 -8.98 31.28
C ARG A 31 18.26 -8.23 31.06
N SER A 32 18.16 -7.06 31.66
CA SER A 32 17.07 -6.13 31.41
C SER A 32 17.60 -4.71 31.22
N ARG A 33 16.84 -3.90 30.50
CA ARG A 33 17.20 -2.53 30.17
C ARG A 33 16.09 -1.59 30.57
N GLN A 34 16.47 -0.41 31.02
CA GLN A 34 15.59 0.69 31.31
C GLN A 34 16.07 1.91 30.54
N LEU A 35 15.24 2.42 29.64
CA LEU A 35 15.48 3.67 28.93
C LEU A 35 14.64 4.76 29.58
N ILE A 36 15.30 5.82 30.04
CA ILE A 36 14.68 7.00 30.62
C ILE A 36 14.84 8.13 29.62
N GLN A 37 13.73 8.62 29.09
CA GLN A 37 13.71 9.77 28.18
C GLN A 37 13.13 10.98 28.90
N THR A 38 13.88 12.08 28.88
CA THR A 38 13.53 13.39 29.43
C THR A 38 13.73 14.46 28.35
N ASP A 39 13.29 15.69 28.63
CA ASP A 39 13.46 16.82 27.71
C ASP A 39 14.95 17.12 27.42
N ASP A 40 15.85 16.82 28.37
CA ASP A 40 17.29 17.08 28.28
C ASP A 40 18.11 15.94 27.65
N GLY A 41 17.45 14.84 27.27
CA GLY A 41 18.09 13.68 26.64
C GLY A 41 17.58 12.33 27.15
N ALA A 42 18.27 11.27 26.72
CA ALA A 42 17.95 9.88 27.05
C ALA A 42 19.10 9.21 27.82
N GLU A 43 18.77 8.50 28.90
CA GLU A 43 19.68 7.71 29.71
C GLU A 43 19.27 6.23 29.64
N GLU A 44 20.21 5.33 29.35
CA GLU A 44 19.98 3.88 29.34
C GLU A 44 20.69 3.23 30.52
N LYS A 45 19.96 2.39 31.27
CA LYS A 45 20.49 1.57 32.36
C LYS A 45 20.31 0.10 32.04
N VAL A 46 21.35 -0.69 32.23
CA VAL A 46 21.32 -2.14 32.04
C VAL A 46 21.44 -2.81 33.40
N PHE A 47 20.59 -3.79 33.65
CA PHE A 47 20.54 -4.57 34.88
C PHE A 47 20.82 -6.04 34.59
N GLU A 48 21.49 -6.70 35.53
CA GLU A 48 21.67 -8.14 35.51
C GLU A 48 20.36 -8.82 35.96
N GLY A 49 19.91 -9.80 35.20
CA GLY A 49 18.63 -10.46 35.41
C GLY A 49 17.46 -9.83 34.65
N VAL A 50 16.39 -10.62 34.51
CA VAL A 50 15.12 -10.21 33.90
C VAL A 50 14.32 -9.29 34.82
N LEU A 51 13.41 -8.47 34.28
CA LEU A 51 12.68 -7.41 34.99
C LEU A 51 11.83 -7.88 36.18
N TRP A 52 11.25 -9.09 36.11
CA TRP A 52 10.35 -9.63 37.13
C TRP A 52 10.63 -11.13 37.37
N PRO A 53 11.77 -11.46 37.99
CA PRO A 53 12.19 -12.84 38.17
C PRO A 53 11.24 -13.65 39.05
N GLU A 54 10.47 -13.01 39.93
CA GLU A 54 9.46 -13.66 40.78
C GLU A 54 8.24 -14.15 39.97
N ARG A 55 8.01 -13.57 38.78
CA ARG A 55 6.90 -13.95 37.89
C ARG A 55 7.36 -14.82 36.74
N TYR A 56 8.48 -14.49 36.11
CA TYR A 56 9.07 -15.24 35.02
C TYR A 56 10.58 -15.26 35.17
N THR A 57 11.16 -16.45 35.37
CA THR A 57 12.61 -16.65 35.33
C THR A 57 13.11 -16.67 33.88
N ALA A 58 14.39 -16.39 33.65
CA ALA A 58 15.00 -16.47 32.31
C ALA A 58 14.78 -17.85 31.65
N GLU A 59 14.93 -18.93 32.41
CA GLU A 59 14.67 -20.30 31.94
C GLU A 59 13.21 -20.51 31.50
N THR A 60 12.25 -19.94 32.24
CA THR A 60 10.82 -20.01 31.90
C THR A 60 10.53 -19.24 30.61
N LEU A 61 11.15 -18.06 30.45
CA LEU A 61 11.03 -17.25 29.25
C LEU A 61 11.65 -17.97 28.03
N LEU A 62 12.83 -18.57 28.17
CA LEU A 62 13.47 -19.34 27.09
C LEU A 62 12.65 -20.58 26.71
N SER A 63 12.02 -21.25 27.68
CA SER A 63 11.13 -22.38 27.42
C SER A 63 9.88 -21.96 26.66
N LYS A 64 9.28 -20.82 27.02
CA LYS A 64 8.16 -20.22 26.28
C LYS A 64 8.57 -19.80 24.86
N LYS A 65 9.78 -19.25 24.69
CA LYS A 65 10.34 -18.89 23.38
C LYS A 65 10.38 -20.12 22.46
N LYS A 66 11.00 -21.21 22.92
CA LYS A 66 11.10 -22.48 22.17
C LYS A 66 9.74 -23.09 21.85
N MET A 67 8.79 -23.04 22.79
CA MET A 67 7.43 -23.52 22.55
C MET A 67 6.76 -22.71 21.43
N LEU A 68 6.77 -21.38 21.52
CA LEU A 68 6.14 -20.52 20.52
C LEU A 68 6.86 -20.58 19.17
N GLU A 69 8.17 -20.81 19.15
CA GLU A 69 8.96 -21.08 17.94
C GLU A 69 8.45 -22.33 17.21
N GLN A 70 8.22 -23.44 17.94
CA GLN A 70 7.68 -24.67 17.35
C GLN A 70 6.28 -24.51 16.76
N PHE A 71 5.49 -23.57 17.28
CA PHE A 71 4.17 -23.23 16.76
C PHE A 71 4.18 -22.07 15.74
N GLY A 72 5.35 -21.57 15.33
CA GLY A 72 5.48 -20.46 14.37
C GLY A 72 4.98 -19.11 14.89
N GLN A 73 4.91 -18.92 16.21
CA GLN A 73 4.42 -17.71 16.88
C GLN A 73 5.53 -16.96 17.63
N LEU A 74 6.77 -17.04 17.13
CA LEU A 74 7.95 -16.47 17.78
C LEU A 74 7.86 -14.94 17.95
N SER A 75 7.17 -14.24 17.04
CA SER A 75 6.91 -12.80 17.13
C SER A 75 6.07 -12.42 18.37
N GLY A 76 5.09 -13.25 18.72
CA GLY A 76 4.30 -13.08 19.94
C GLY A 76 5.18 -13.15 21.18
N TYR A 77 6.21 -13.99 21.16
CA TYR A 77 7.17 -14.05 22.27
C TYR A 77 7.89 -12.71 22.48
N TYR A 78 8.49 -12.19 21.41
CA TYR A 78 9.28 -10.96 21.47
C TYR A 78 8.46 -9.75 21.90
N ARG A 79 7.19 -9.65 21.45
CA ARG A 79 6.30 -8.55 21.81
C ARG A 79 5.86 -8.60 23.28
N GLU A 80 5.41 -9.77 23.74
CA GLU A 80 4.78 -9.89 25.05
C GLU A 80 5.80 -9.97 26.20
N TRP A 81 6.98 -10.58 25.98
CA TRP A 81 7.94 -10.84 27.05
C TRP A 81 9.25 -10.07 26.94
N GLU A 82 9.71 -9.73 25.74
CA GLU A 82 10.95 -8.96 25.54
C GLU A 82 10.70 -7.50 25.20
N ALA A 83 9.44 -7.07 25.02
CA ALA A 83 9.07 -5.74 24.54
C ALA A 83 9.87 -5.32 23.28
N LYS A 84 10.33 -6.31 22.52
CA LYS A 84 10.98 -6.10 21.24
C LYS A 84 9.89 -6.11 20.19
N ALA A 85 9.80 -5.02 19.42
CA ALA A 85 9.10 -5.05 18.15
C ALA A 85 9.94 -5.89 17.15
N VAL A 86 9.98 -7.21 17.32
CA VAL A 86 10.64 -8.15 16.40
C VAL A 86 9.55 -8.90 15.63
N GLY A 87 9.67 -9.17 14.33
CA GLY A 87 10.77 -8.94 13.40
C GLY A 87 10.35 -9.37 11.99
N ALA A 88 11.25 -9.23 11.02
CA ALA A 88 11.03 -9.49 9.60
C ALA A 88 10.23 -10.77 9.30
N GLU A 89 10.37 -11.86 10.06
CA GLU A 89 9.72 -13.14 9.75
C GLU A 89 8.18 -13.10 9.66
N ASP A 90 7.54 -12.13 10.32
CA ASP A 90 6.07 -11.94 10.31
C ASP A 90 5.58 -10.88 9.32
N GLN A 91 6.49 -10.10 8.71
CA GLN A 91 6.12 -9.07 7.73
C GLN A 91 5.88 -9.72 6.37
N SER A 92 4.64 -9.71 5.89
CA SER A 92 4.37 -10.21 4.54
C SER A 92 5.07 -9.34 3.48
N PHE A 93 5.12 -8.02 3.67
CA PHE A 93 5.84 -7.11 2.79
C PHE A 93 7.13 -6.64 3.46
N GLN A 94 8.24 -7.22 3.04
CA GLN A 94 9.56 -6.79 3.49
C GLN A 94 9.94 -5.45 2.84
N PRO A 95 10.62 -4.53 3.55
CA PRO A 95 11.14 -3.30 2.96
C PRO A 95 11.95 -3.54 1.67
N GLN A 96 12.62 -4.69 1.57
CA GLN A 96 13.45 -5.02 0.43
C GLN A 96 12.68 -5.35 -0.85
N MET A 97 11.38 -5.64 -0.74
CA MET A 97 10.51 -5.95 -1.87
C MET A 97 10.04 -4.70 -2.63
N PHE A 98 10.21 -3.50 -2.06
CA PHE A 98 9.70 -2.27 -2.65
C PHE A 98 10.65 -1.75 -3.74
N LYS A 99 10.12 -1.65 -4.96
CA LYS A 99 10.80 -0.96 -6.07
C LYS A 99 10.21 0.42 -6.24
N TYR A 100 11.07 1.35 -6.64
CA TYR A 100 10.70 2.76 -6.82
C TYR A 100 10.88 3.22 -8.26
N TRP A 101 10.03 4.15 -8.69
CA TRP A 101 10.15 4.81 -9.98
C TRP A 101 9.79 6.30 -9.88
N PHE A 102 10.29 7.11 -10.82
CA PHE A 102 9.91 8.50 -11.00
C PHE A 102 9.71 8.81 -12.48
N GLY A 103 8.59 9.46 -12.81
CA GLY A 103 8.22 9.75 -14.19
C GLY A 103 6.81 10.29 -14.30
N LYS A 104 6.29 10.35 -15.54
CA LYS A 104 4.94 10.83 -15.82
C LYS A 104 4.22 9.92 -16.80
N LEU A 105 2.92 9.76 -16.61
CA LEU A 105 2.02 9.21 -17.62
C LEU A 105 1.81 10.27 -18.70
N MET A 106 1.99 9.84 -19.94
CA MET A 106 1.86 10.65 -21.15
C MET A 106 0.94 9.92 -22.14
N PHE A 107 0.48 10.65 -23.14
CA PHE A 107 -0.33 10.09 -24.23
C PHE A 107 0.34 10.41 -25.56
N ASP A 108 0.37 9.44 -26.47
CA ASP A 108 0.93 9.63 -27.81
C ASP A 108 -0.06 10.35 -28.74
N ALA A 109 0.33 10.57 -30.00
CA ALA A 109 -0.54 11.22 -30.98
C ALA A 109 -1.82 10.43 -31.30
N ALA A 110 -1.87 9.14 -30.95
CA ALA A 110 -3.04 8.26 -31.09
C ALA A 110 -3.84 8.13 -29.77
N ASP A 111 -3.59 9.00 -28.80
CA ASP A 111 -4.18 9.01 -27.47
C ASP A 111 -3.92 7.72 -26.66
N LYS A 112 -2.78 7.05 -26.93
CA LYS A 112 -2.38 5.83 -26.23
C LYS A 112 -1.42 6.14 -25.08
N PRO A 113 -1.64 5.54 -23.90
CA PRO A 113 -0.83 5.84 -22.74
C PRO A 113 0.57 5.24 -22.82
N TYR A 114 1.58 6.01 -22.42
CA TYR A 114 2.94 5.54 -22.17
C TYR A 114 3.54 6.26 -20.95
N LEU A 115 4.46 5.61 -20.26
CA LEU A 115 5.25 6.24 -19.19
C LEU A 115 6.51 6.84 -19.78
N ARG A 116 6.82 8.08 -19.40
CA ARG A 116 8.17 8.66 -19.51
C ARG A 116 8.85 8.51 -18.16
N ILE A 117 9.68 7.48 -18.02
CA ILE A 117 10.37 7.12 -16.78
C ILE A 117 11.75 7.79 -16.79
N THR A 118 12.02 8.54 -15.73
CA THR A 118 13.30 9.26 -15.54
C THR A 118 14.18 8.60 -14.50
N HIS A 119 13.57 7.90 -13.53
CA HIS A 119 14.31 7.12 -12.55
C HIS A 119 13.60 5.80 -12.29
N ARG A 120 14.37 4.72 -12.10
CA ARG A 120 13.81 3.40 -11.79
C ARG A 120 14.77 2.56 -10.97
N SER A 121 14.21 1.73 -10.10
CA SER A 121 14.99 0.73 -9.35
C SER A 121 15.32 -0.46 -10.24
N ASP A 122 16.56 -0.92 -10.20
CA ASP A 122 16.99 -2.13 -10.90
C ASP A 122 16.59 -3.39 -10.13
N GLU A 123 16.80 -4.57 -10.73
CA GLU A 123 16.50 -5.87 -10.10
C GLU A 123 17.23 -6.04 -8.74
N ASP A 124 18.48 -5.57 -8.63
CA ASP A 124 19.32 -5.78 -7.45
C ASP A 124 19.28 -4.63 -6.41
N SER A 125 18.60 -3.51 -6.71
CA SER A 125 18.62 -2.33 -5.84
C SER A 125 17.24 -1.75 -5.57
N GLN A 126 17.05 -1.15 -4.40
CA GLN A 126 15.88 -0.32 -4.05
C GLN A 126 16.13 1.17 -4.36
N VAL A 127 17.33 1.52 -4.80
CA VAL A 127 17.66 2.89 -5.18
C VAL A 127 17.20 3.11 -6.63
N ALA A 128 16.33 4.09 -6.83
CA ALA A 128 15.93 4.50 -8.17
C ALA A 128 17.10 5.25 -8.82
N LYS A 129 17.70 4.67 -9.86
CA LYS A 129 18.78 5.28 -10.63
C LYS A 129 18.19 6.16 -11.72
N GLU A 130 18.89 7.25 -12.01
CA GLU A 130 18.55 8.12 -13.14
C GLU A 130 18.74 7.38 -14.46
N LEU A 131 17.79 7.58 -15.39
CA LEU A 131 17.81 7.06 -16.75
C LEU A 131 18.05 8.23 -17.69
N ASP A 132 19.24 8.27 -18.30
CA ASP A 132 19.60 9.23 -19.33
C ASP A 132 19.99 8.50 -20.63
N PRO A 133 19.16 8.58 -21.69
CA PRO A 133 17.90 9.32 -21.78
C PRO A 133 16.75 8.64 -21.00
N PRO A 134 15.67 9.38 -20.69
CA PRO A 134 14.46 8.82 -20.08
C PRO A 134 13.85 7.69 -20.91
N GLU A 135 13.45 6.61 -20.25
CA GLU A 135 12.81 5.46 -20.89
C GLU A 135 11.35 5.78 -21.23
N LEU A 136 10.92 5.39 -22.43
CA LEU A 136 9.54 5.55 -22.88
C LEU A 136 8.86 4.18 -22.97
N VAL A 137 7.96 3.87 -22.04
CA VAL A 137 7.37 2.54 -21.88
C VAL A 137 5.90 2.58 -22.25
N PRO A 138 5.44 1.91 -23.32
CA PRO A 138 4.01 1.73 -23.58
C PRO A 138 3.34 1.01 -22.40
N VAL A 139 2.18 1.49 -21.96
CA VAL A 139 1.45 0.90 -20.84
C VAL A 139 -0.04 0.83 -21.14
N GLU A 140 -0.76 0.05 -20.34
CA GLU A 140 -2.21 0.10 -20.23
C GLU A 140 -2.57 0.54 -18.81
N THR A 141 -3.60 1.37 -18.65
CA THR A 141 -3.95 1.94 -17.34
C THR A 141 -5.21 1.32 -16.74
N TYR A 142 -5.22 1.19 -15.41
CA TYR A 142 -6.32 0.61 -14.63
C TYR A 142 -6.54 1.43 -13.36
N VAL A 143 -7.71 1.29 -12.74
CA VAL A 143 -8.00 1.97 -11.47
C VAL A 143 -8.77 1.09 -10.50
N GLY A 144 -8.33 1.06 -9.25
CA GLY A 144 -9.07 0.48 -8.13
C GLY A 144 -9.63 1.59 -7.25
N ILE A 145 -10.89 1.47 -6.86
CA ILE A 145 -11.54 2.39 -5.94
C ILE A 145 -12.01 1.64 -4.71
N ASP A 146 -11.60 2.12 -3.55
CA ASP A 146 -12.06 1.66 -2.25
C ASP A 146 -12.80 2.81 -1.54
N PRO A 147 -14.14 2.86 -1.65
CA PRO A 147 -14.91 3.95 -1.08
C PRO A 147 -15.23 3.68 0.39
N ALA A 148 -14.89 4.62 1.27
CA ALA A 148 -15.25 4.56 2.68
C ALA A 148 -16.78 4.60 2.87
N ALA A 149 -17.28 3.89 3.88
CA ALA A 149 -18.70 3.89 4.21
C ALA A 149 -19.17 5.20 4.86
N SER A 150 -18.24 5.99 5.43
CA SER A 150 -18.53 7.22 6.16
C SER A 150 -17.39 8.22 6.02
N VAL A 151 -17.70 9.49 6.29
CA VAL A 151 -16.74 10.60 6.30
C VAL A 151 -16.23 10.97 7.69
N SER A 152 -16.63 10.24 8.75
CA SER A 152 -16.25 10.58 10.14
C SER A 152 -14.74 10.48 10.37
N GLU A 153 -14.22 11.16 11.39
CA GLU A 153 -12.78 11.20 11.68
C GLU A 153 -12.17 9.83 12.01
N THR A 154 -12.98 8.89 12.49
CA THR A 154 -12.58 7.52 12.79
C THR A 154 -12.81 6.55 11.63
N ALA A 155 -13.58 6.97 10.61
CA ALA A 155 -13.87 6.15 9.44
C ALA A 155 -12.61 5.84 8.62
N ASP A 156 -12.73 4.80 7.83
CA ASP A 156 -11.78 4.42 6.79
C ASP A 156 -11.61 5.53 5.75
N PHE A 157 -10.53 5.47 4.99
CA PHE A 157 -10.26 6.41 3.92
C PHE A 157 -10.86 5.92 2.61
N THR A 158 -11.34 6.85 1.79
CA THR A 158 -11.60 6.58 0.39
C THR A 158 -10.32 6.70 -0.40
N VAL A 159 -10.00 5.68 -1.20
CA VAL A 159 -8.83 5.66 -2.06
C VAL A 159 -9.21 5.43 -3.53
N ILE A 160 -8.67 6.26 -4.43
CA ILE A 160 -8.70 6.05 -5.88
C ILE A 160 -7.26 5.78 -6.30
N CYS A 161 -6.95 4.52 -6.63
CA CYS A 161 -5.61 4.04 -6.92
C CYS A 161 -5.46 3.68 -8.41
N PRO A 162 -4.98 4.62 -9.25
CA PRO A 162 -4.63 4.32 -10.63
C PRO A 162 -3.28 3.60 -10.72
N ILE A 163 -3.17 2.65 -11.64
CA ILE A 163 -1.93 1.95 -11.98
C ILE A 163 -1.71 1.95 -13.50
N ALA A 164 -0.46 1.82 -13.92
CA ALA A 164 -0.05 1.53 -15.29
C ALA A 164 0.64 0.16 -15.34
N VAL A 165 0.37 -0.63 -16.38
CA VAL A 165 0.95 -1.96 -16.57
C VAL A 165 1.63 -2.02 -17.94
N ASP A 166 2.90 -2.39 -17.98
CA ASP A 166 3.65 -2.54 -19.24
C ASP A 166 3.53 -3.94 -19.85
N SER A 167 4.22 -4.18 -20.97
CA SER A 167 4.21 -5.46 -21.68
C SER A 167 4.83 -6.62 -20.87
N GLU A 168 5.73 -6.33 -19.95
CA GLU A 168 6.39 -7.29 -19.05
C GLU A 168 5.64 -7.51 -17.74
N ARG A 169 4.47 -6.88 -17.62
CA ARG A 169 3.63 -6.86 -16.41
C ARG A 169 4.31 -6.22 -15.21
N ASN A 170 5.22 -5.28 -15.44
CA ASN A 170 5.61 -4.38 -14.38
C ASN A 170 4.44 -3.41 -14.13
N ILE A 171 4.15 -3.20 -12.85
CA ILE A 171 3.01 -2.43 -12.36
C ILE A 171 3.58 -1.15 -11.74
N TYR A 172 3.18 -0.01 -12.26
CA TYR A 172 3.59 1.30 -11.77
C TYR A 172 2.39 1.94 -11.08
N VAL A 173 2.50 2.14 -9.77
CA VAL A 173 1.49 2.88 -9.02
C VAL A 173 1.62 4.35 -9.42
N LEU A 174 0.52 4.90 -9.95
CA LEU A 174 0.42 6.30 -10.35
C LEU A 174 -0.03 7.14 -9.13
N PRO A 175 0.10 8.48 -9.16
CA PRO A 175 -0.38 9.34 -8.08
C PRO A 175 -1.85 9.03 -7.74
N TYR A 176 -2.09 8.59 -6.51
CA TYR A 176 -3.41 8.18 -6.03
C TYR A 176 -4.07 9.29 -5.19
N VAL A 177 -5.39 9.22 -5.08
CA VAL A 177 -6.19 10.11 -4.24
C VAL A 177 -6.57 9.35 -2.99
N ARG A 178 -6.33 9.94 -1.81
CA ARG A 178 -6.69 9.38 -0.50
C ARG A 178 -7.29 10.46 0.38
N GLY A 179 -8.46 10.20 0.96
CA GLY A 179 -9.13 11.13 1.85
C GLY A 179 -10.53 10.68 2.24
N ARG A 180 -11.25 11.54 2.96
CA ARG A 180 -12.66 11.30 3.30
C ARG A 180 -13.50 12.26 2.49
N TYR A 181 -14.40 11.70 1.68
CA TYR A 181 -15.13 12.47 0.70
C TYR A 181 -16.61 12.16 0.79
N GLN A 182 -17.43 13.21 0.65
CA GLN A 182 -18.84 13.03 0.35
C GLN A 182 -18.99 12.47 -1.06
N THR A 183 -20.17 11.89 -1.35
CA THR A 183 -20.44 11.21 -2.63
C THR A 183 -20.15 12.10 -3.86
N PHE A 184 -20.59 13.36 -3.86
CA PHE A 184 -20.36 14.27 -4.98
C PHE A 184 -18.88 14.63 -5.16
N ASP A 185 -18.16 14.89 -4.06
CA ASP A 185 -16.71 15.17 -4.10
C ASP A 185 -15.92 13.97 -4.61
N LEU A 186 -16.32 12.77 -4.22
CA LEU A 186 -15.75 11.52 -4.71
C LEU A 186 -15.92 11.40 -6.23
N ILE A 187 -17.12 11.69 -6.75
CA ILE A 187 -17.38 11.64 -8.19
C ILE A 187 -16.49 12.61 -8.96
N GLU A 188 -16.33 13.84 -8.49
CA GLU A 188 -15.43 14.82 -9.14
C GLU A 188 -13.97 14.35 -9.15
N ARG A 189 -13.52 13.73 -8.07
CA ARG A 189 -12.18 13.13 -8.00
C ARG A 189 -12.02 11.97 -8.97
N ILE A 190 -13.04 11.11 -9.10
CA ILE A 190 -13.06 10.02 -10.09
C ILE A 190 -13.01 10.60 -11.50
N ARG A 191 -13.77 11.67 -11.80
CA ARG A 191 -13.74 12.36 -13.11
C ARG A 191 -12.37 12.97 -13.41
N ASN A 192 -11.70 13.57 -12.41
CA ASN A 192 -10.35 14.09 -12.56
C ASN A 192 -9.35 12.97 -12.90
N VAL A 193 -9.40 11.86 -12.17
CA VAL A 193 -8.56 10.69 -12.45
C VAL A 193 -8.88 10.09 -13.82
N HIS A 194 -10.16 9.99 -14.20
CA HIS A 194 -10.57 9.50 -15.52
C HIS A 194 -9.95 10.33 -16.65
N ARG A 195 -10.01 11.67 -16.56
CA ARG A 195 -9.45 12.57 -17.57
C ARG A 195 -7.93 12.45 -17.69
N GLY A 196 -7.23 12.31 -16.56
CA GLY A 196 -5.76 12.26 -16.53
C GLY A 196 -5.15 10.89 -16.82
N VAL A 197 -5.85 9.80 -16.45
CA VAL A 197 -5.32 8.43 -16.53
C VAL A 197 -5.93 7.62 -17.68
N LYS A 198 -7.15 7.96 -18.10
CA LYS A 198 -7.94 7.25 -19.13
C LYS A 198 -7.90 5.72 -18.95
N PRO A 199 -8.24 5.21 -17.75
CA PRO A 199 -8.14 3.78 -17.46
C PRO A 199 -9.01 2.95 -18.39
N ARG A 200 -8.47 1.82 -18.85
CA ARG A 200 -9.16 0.86 -19.70
C ARG A 200 -10.26 0.11 -18.96
N ARG A 201 -9.99 -0.26 -17.70
CA ARG A 201 -10.94 -0.89 -16.78
C ARG A 201 -10.73 -0.35 -15.38
N GLY A 202 -11.79 -0.37 -14.59
CA GLY A 202 -11.76 0.03 -13.20
C GLY A 202 -12.63 -0.87 -12.36
N LEU A 203 -12.32 -0.97 -11.08
CA LEU A 203 -13.07 -1.77 -10.13
C LEU A 203 -13.43 -0.91 -8.91
N ILE A 204 -14.72 -0.85 -8.62
CA ILE A 204 -15.25 -0.21 -7.42
C ILE A 204 -16.01 -1.25 -6.60
N GLU A 205 -15.62 -1.41 -5.33
CA GLU A 205 -16.42 -2.19 -4.41
C GLU A 205 -17.52 -1.31 -3.83
N THR A 206 -18.75 -1.68 -4.10
CA THR A 206 -19.92 -0.85 -3.82
C THR A 206 -20.73 -1.54 -2.72
N THR A 207 -20.96 -0.85 -1.60
CA THR A 207 -21.94 -1.29 -0.60
C THR A 207 -23.37 -0.94 -1.04
N SER A 208 -24.39 -1.51 -0.37
CA SER A 208 -25.79 -1.20 -0.66
C SER A 208 -26.13 0.30 -0.58
N ALA A 209 -25.39 1.06 0.24
CA ALA A 209 -25.51 2.52 0.33
C ALA A 209 -24.94 3.27 -0.89
N GLN A 210 -24.10 2.63 -1.70
CA GLN A 210 -23.32 3.25 -2.78
C GLN A 210 -23.79 2.82 -4.19
N VAL A 211 -24.85 2.01 -4.32
CA VAL A 211 -25.36 1.52 -5.62
C VAL A 211 -25.64 2.66 -6.61
N HIS A 212 -26.11 3.81 -6.12
CA HIS A 212 -26.34 5.00 -6.94
C HIS A 212 -25.04 5.58 -7.53
N LEU A 213 -23.88 5.40 -6.88
CA LEU A 213 -22.60 5.91 -7.36
C LEU A 213 -22.19 5.26 -8.68
N ALA A 214 -22.26 3.92 -8.76
CA ALA A 214 -21.90 3.18 -9.98
C ALA A 214 -22.85 3.49 -11.15
N ALA A 215 -24.16 3.67 -10.87
CA ALA A 215 -25.12 4.12 -11.87
C ALA A 215 -24.78 5.53 -12.39
N PHE A 216 -24.53 6.48 -11.48
CA PHE A 216 -24.20 7.86 -11.83
C PHE A 216 -22.90 7.99 -12.64
N LEU A 217 -21.88 7.20 -12.29
CA LEU A 217 -20.62 7.18 -13.06
C LEU A 217 -20.86 6.71 -14.50
N ARG A 218 -21.70 5.68 -14.70
CA ARG A 218 -22.07 5.18 -16.04
C ARG A 218 -22.82 6.23 -16.84
N GLU A 219 -23.79 6.92 -16.24
CA GLU A 219 -24.53 8.03 -16.87
C GLU A 219 -23.60 9.20 -17.23
N SER A 220 -22.57 9.43 -16.42
CA SER A 220 -21.54 10.45 -16.66
C SER A 220 -20.51 10.06 -17.73
N GLY A 221 -20.70 8.93 -18.43
CA GLY A 221 -19.80 8.45 -19.48
C GLY A 221 -18.64 7.57 -19.00
N ILE A 222 -18.49 7.36 -17.69
CA ILE A 222 -17.47 6.48 -17.09
C ILE A 222 -18.00 5.03 -17.09
N ARG A 223 -17.91 4.40 -18.27
CA ARG A 223 -18.44 3.04 -18.52
C ARG A 223 -17.45 1.89 -18.27
N TYR A 224 -16.19 2.21 -18.01
CA TYR A 224 -15.13 1.22 -17.77
C TYR A 224 -15.12 0.67 -16.33
N MET A 225 -15.95 1.22 -15.45
CA MET A 225 -16.05 0.83 -14.04
C MET A 225 -16.94 -0.40 -13.88
N GLU A 226 -16.35 -1.48 -13.39
CA GLU A 226 -17.05 -2.65 -12.91
C GLU A 226 -17.41 -2.47 -11.43
N ASP A 227 -18.68 -2.68 -11.09
CA ASP A 227 -19.16 -2.72 -9.72
C ASP A 227 -19.18 -4.17 -9.23
N LYS A 228 -18.50 -4.44 -8.11
CA LYS A 228 -18.65 -5.70 -7.40
C LYS A 228 -19.23 -5.46 -6.01
N PRO A 229 -20.22 -6.25 -5.58
CA PRO A 229 -20.71 -6.18 -4.21
C PRO A 229 -19.58 -6.57 -3.25
N VAL A 230 -19.50 -5.88 -2.12
CA VAL A 230 -18.55 -6.21 -1.06
C VAL A 230 -18.81 -7.65 -0.58
N GLN A 231 -17.90 -8.56 -0.91
CA GLN A 231 -17.90 -9.91 -0.33
C GLN A 231 -17.27 -9.84 1.07
N ARG A 232 -17.91 -10.44 2.08
CA ARG A 232 -17.33 -10.55 3.44
C ARG A 232 -15.92 -11.18 3.34
N LYS A 233 -14.92 -10.57 4.00
CA LYS A 233 -13.58 -11.15 4.18
C LYS A 233 -13.79 -12.48 4.95
N VAL A 234 -13.70 -13.64 4.28
CA VAL A 234 -13.78 -14.96 4.93
C VAL A 234 -12.36 -15.48 5.06
N GLY A 235 -11.85 -15.53 6.29
CA GLY A 235 -10.52 -16.04 6.61
C GLY A 235 -9.45 -14.98 6.90
N GLU A 236 -8.33 -15.44 7.44
CA GLU A 236 -7.12 -14.66 7.78
C GLU A 236 -6.25 -14.36 6.54
N ASP A 237 -6.60 -14.91 5.37
CA ASP A 237 -6.04 -14.60 4.06
C ASP A 237 -6.70 -13.33 3.48
N SER A 238 -6.12 -12.18 3.81
CA SER A 238 -6.49 -10.90 3.20
C SER A 238 -6.26 -10.90 1.70
N ARG A 239 -7.10 -10.17 0.94
CA ARG A 239 -6.91 -9.93 -0.50
C ARG A 239 -5.53 -9.31 -0.81
N ILE A 240 -5.00 -8.51 0.11
CA ILE A 240 -3.66 -7.89 0.01
C ILE A 240 -2.55 -8.96 0.05
N GLY A 241 -2.74 -10.07 0.77
CA GLY A 241 -1.80 -11.20 0.71
C GLY A 241 -1.63 -11.74 -0.70
N GLY A 242 -2.70 -11.70 -1.50
CA GLY A 242 -2.70 -12.12 -2.90
C GLY A 242 -1.80 -11.29 -3.82
N ILE A 243 -1.39 -10.07 -3.45
CA ILE A 243 -0.45 -9.25 -4.25
C ILE A 243 0.99 -9.29 -3.73
N GLN A 244 1.26 -9.93 -2.59
CA GLN A 244 2.60 -10.03 -1.99
C GLN A 244 3.64 -10.59 -2.96
N TYR A 245 3.28 -11.64 -3.72
CA TYR A 245 4.19 -12.26 -4.67
C TYR A 245 4.68 -11.29 -5.76
N LEU A 246 3.88 -10.28 -6.12
CA LEU A 246 4.27 -9.26 -7.11
C LEU A 246 5.33 -8.31 -6.56
N PHE A 247 5.25 -7.98 -5.26
CA PHE A 247 6.28 -7.21 -4.58
C PHE A 247 7.54 -8.06 -4.41
N ALA A 248 7.41 -9.31 -3.96
CA ALA A 248 8.53 -10.22 -3.79
C ALA A 248 9.32 -10.49 -5.09
N THR A 249 8.63 -10.47 -6.24
CA THR A 249 9.25 -10.63 -7.57
C THR A 249 9.71 -9.30 -8.19
N GLY A 250 9.62 -8.18 -7.48
CA GLY A 250 10.06 -6.87 -7.96
C GLY A 250 9.19 -6.28 -9.09
N LYS A 251 7.95 -6.75 -9.25
CA LYS A 251 7.04 -6.33 -10.33
C LYS A 251 6.27 -5.06 -10.03
N VAL A 252 6.21 -4.61 -8.77
CA VAL A 252 5.47 -3.40 -8.37
C VAL A 252 6.41 -2.25 -8.06
N PHE A 253 6.22 -1.13 -8.76
CA PHE A 253 6.98 0.11 -8.63
C PHE A 253 6.09 1.19 -8.04
N ILE A 254 6.50 1.78 -6.91
CA ILE A 254 5.82 2.90 -6.25
C ILE A 254 6.64 4.19 -6.35
N GLN A 255 6.04 5.35 -6.11
CA GLN A 255 6.79 6.61 -5.95
C GLN A 255 7.25 6.75 -4.49
N ARG A 256 8.39 7.40 -4.25
CA ARG A 256 8.97 7.51 -2.90
C ARG A 256 8.07 8.27 -1.93
N GLU A 257 7.25 9.17 -2.45
CA GLU A 257 6.32 10.02 -1.71
C GLU A 257 5.07 9.25 -1.25
N MET A 258 4.85 8.03 -1.73
CA MET A 258 3.72 7.16 -1.37
C MET A 258 3.92 6.49 0.00
N THR A 259 4.23 7.30 1.01
CA THR A 259 4.59 6.85 2.36
C THR A 259 3.46 6.09 3.05
N GLN A 260 2.21 6.49 2.81
CA GLN A 260 1.04 5.81 3.39
C GLN A 260 0.89 4.39 2.85
N LEU A 261 0.97 4.21 1.52
CA LEU A 261 0.94 2.88 0.91
C LEU A 261 2.09 2.00 1.43
N TYR A 262 3.30 2.54 1.51
CA TYR A 262 4.46 1.83 2.04
C TYR A 262 4.24 1.37 3.49
N LEU A 263 3.80 2.28 4.37
CA LEU A 263 3.57 1.98 5.78
C LEU A 263 2.45 0.95 5.98
N GLU A 264 1.33 1.10 5.24
CA GLU A 264 0.21 0.16 5.29
C GLU A 264 0.65 -1.26 4.88
N LEU A 265 1.48 -1.40 3.83
CA LEU A 265 1.97 -2.70 3.36
C LEU A 265 3.04 -3.29 4.29
N VAL A 266 4.03 -2.52 4.76
CA VAL A 266 5.07 -3.04 5.67
C VAL A 266 4.50 -3.46 7.02
N GLN A 267 3.41 -2.82 7.48
CA GLN A 267 2.73 -3.17 8.73
C GLN A 267 1.68 -4.28 8.56
N TYR A 268 1.37 -4.70 7.33
CA TYR A 268 0.42 -5.77 7.05
C TYR A 268 0.87 -7.10 7.71
N PRO A 269 -0.06 -7.91 8.27
CA PRO A 269 -1.53 -7.74 8.30
C PRO A 269 -2.05 -6.84 9.44
N ARG A 270 -1.16 -6.23 10.23
CA ARG A 270 -1.49 -5.55 11.48
C ARG A 270 -1.65 -4.04 11.33
N ALA A 271 -1.59 -3.52 10.10
CA ALA A 271 -1.81 -2.10 9.82
C ALA A 271 -3.19 -1.66 10.34
N ARG A 272 -3.26 -0.49 10.99
CA ARG A 272 -4.52 0.04 11.55
C ARG A 272 -5.58 0.33 10.48
N LYS A 273 -5.11 0.69 9.27
CA LYS A 273 -5.91 0.96 8.08
C LYS A 273 -5.21 0.26 6.91
N ASP A 274 -5.98 -0.34 6.02
CA ASP A 274 -5.50 -1.06 4.84
C ASP A 274 -6.06 -0.50 3.52
N ASP A 275 -6.83 0.59 3.57
CA ASP A 275 -7.59 1.19 2.46
C ASP A 275 -6.74 1.42 1.18
N THR A 276 -5.49 1.87 1.33
CA THR A 276 -4.62 2.15 0.18
C THR A 276 -4.12 0.86 -0.46
N GLY A 277 -3.75 -0.12 0.37
CA GLY A 277 -3.41 -1.47 -0.07
C GLY A 277 -4.59 -2.19 -0.72
N ASP A 278 -5.79 -2.05 -0.15
CA ASP A 278 -7.04 -2.63 -0.66
C ASP A 278 -7.46 -1.99 -2.00
N ALA A 279 -7.24 -0.69 -2.20
CA ALA A 279 -7.45 -0.05 -3.51
C ALA A 279 -6.42 -0.48 -4.56
N LEU A 280 -5.16 -0.65 -4.16
CA LEU A 280 -4.11 -1.18 -5.05
C LEU A 280 -4.43 -2.62 -5.48
N GLU A 281 -4.83 -3.49 -4.56
CA GLU A 281 -5.27 -4.86 -4.88
C GLU A 281 -6.38 -4.86 -5.93
N LYS A 282 -7.40 -4.00 -5.75
CA LYS A 282 -8.50 -3.88 -6.71
C LYS A 282 -8.01 -3.49 -8.10
N ALA A 283 -7.09 -2.54 -8.18
CA ALA A 283 -6.49 -2.08 -9.43
C ALA A 283 -5.72 -3.22 -10.13
N ILE A 284 -4.92 -3.98 -9.37
CA ILE A 284 -4.14 -5.11 -9.88
C ILE A 284 -5.07 -6.25 -10.35
N ARG A 285 -6.09 -6.56 -9.55
CA ARG A 285 -7.08 -7.61 -9.84
C ARG A 285 -7.86 -7.33 -11.13
N ILE A 286 -8.29 -6.08 -11.34
CA ILE A 286 -9.01 -5.71 -12.56
C ILE A 286 -8.09 -5.64 -13.79
N ALA A 287 -6.80 -5.32 -13.60
CA ALA A 287 -5.81 -5.41 -14.66
C ALA A 287 -5.68 -6.86 -15.16
N GLY A 288 -5.60 -7.84 -14.24
CA GLY A 288 -5.60 -9.26 -14.58
C GLY A 288 -4.46 -9.64 -15.53
N ARG A 289 -4.79 -10.11 -16.74
CA ARG A 289 -3.79 -10.41 -17.81
C ARG A 289 -3.63 -9.27 -18.83
N GLY A 290 -4.14 -8.09 -18.50
CA GLY A 290 -4.03 -6.88 -19.28
C GLY A 290 -2.58 -6.52 -19.58
N ARG A 291 -2.33 -6.08 -20.81
CA ARG A 291 -1.05 -5.57 -21.29
C ARG A 291 -1.30 -4.62 -22.46
N PRO A 292 -0.41 -3.66 -22.72
CA PRO A 292 -0.50 -2.81 -23.90
C PRO A 292 -0.37 -3.67 -25.17
N TRP A 293 -1.21 -3.38 -26.15
CA TRP A 293 -1.15 -3.96 -27.51
C TRP A 293 -0.69 -2.92 -28.53
N HIS A 294 0.11 -1.96 -28.08
CA HIS A 294 0.58 -0.83 -28.87
C HIS A 294 2.02 -0.44 -28.49
N GLY A 295 2.75 0.08 -29.47
CA GLY A 295 3.95 0.89 -29.22
C GLY A 295 3.57 2.37 -29.06
N ILE A 296 4.58 3.23 -29.09
CA ILE A 296 4.42 4.69 -29.08
C ILE A 296 4.34 5.18 -30.53
N SER A 297 3.25 5.87 -30.86
CA SER A 297 2.97 6.35 -32.22
C SER A 297 3.43 7.80 -32.39
N SER A 298 4.13 8.09 -33.49
CA SER A 298 4.37 9.47 -33.91
C SER A 298 3.18 10.04 -34.70
N GLU A 299 3.09 11.36 -34.86
CA GLU A 299 2.06 12.00 -35.70
C GLU A 299 2.06 11.44 -37.13
N LYS A 300 3.25 11.20 -37.70
CA LYS A 300 3.40 10.61 -39.04
C LYS A 300 2.81 9.19 -39.13
N ASP A 301 2.90 8.41 -38.05
CA ASP A 301 2.33 7.06 -37.99
C ASP A 301 0.80 7.09 -37.98
N VAL A 302 0.22 8.08 -37.29
CA VAL A 302 -1.23 8.31 -37.24
C VAL A 302 -1.75 8.71 -38.63
N GLU A 303 -1.13 9.71 -39.27
CA GLU A 303 -1.51 10.14 -40.62
C GLU A 303 -1.44 9.01 -41.65
N LYS A 304 -0.39 8.18 -41.58
CA LYS A 304 -0.22 7.04 -42.49
C LYS A 304 -1.32 6.00 -42.29
N LYS A 305 -1.76 5.76 -41.06
CA LYS A 305 -2.88 4.86 -40.75
C LYS A 305 -4.21 5.42 -41.24
N GLU A 306 -4.47 6.71 -41.05
CA GLU A 306 -5.70 7.35 -41.56
C GLU A 306 -5.78 7.29 -43.08
N LYS A 307 -4.69 7.60 -43.79
CA LYS A 307 -4.62 7.48 -45.25
C LYS A 307 -4.92 6.05 -45.71
N LYS A 308 -4.33 5.03 -45.06
CA LYS A 308 -4.62 3.63 -45.37
C LYS A 308 -6.09 3.27 -45.12
N ARG A 309 -6.69 3.76 -44.03
CA ARG A 309 -8.10 3.48 -43.71
C ARG A 309 -9.04 4.09 -44.75
N LYS A 310 -8.80 5.34 -45.15
CA LYS A 310 -9.56 6.01 -46.23
C LYS A 310 -9.46 5.27 -47.57
N VAL A 311 -8.28 4.72 -47.90
CA VAL A 311 -8.11 3.91 -49.12
C VAL A 311 -8.87 2.59 -49.03
N LEU A 312 -8.84 1.92 -47.88
CA LEU A 312 -9.59 0.69 -47.65
C LEU A 312 -11.11 0.92 -47.68
N ASP A 313 -11.59 1.99 -47.06
CA ASP A 313 -13.01 2.36 -47.08
C ASP A 313 -13.48 2.65 -48.52
N TRP A 314 -12.64 3.30 -49.35
CA TRP A 314 -12.92 3.53 -50.77
C TRP A 314 -12.92 2.23 -51.61
N MET A 315 -12.14 1.22 -51.24
CA MET A 315 -12.14 -0.08 -51.92
C MET A 315 -13.35 -0.96 -51.56
N LEU A 316 -14.02 -0.65 -50.45
CA LEU A 316 -15.17 -1.40 -49.93
C LEU A 316 -16.52 -0.70 -50.23
N SER A 317 -16.50 0.51 -50.81
CA SER A 317 -17.65 1.29 -51.27
C SER A 317 -17.87 1.16 -52.77
#